data_AF-A0A3P3W3P2-F1
#
_entry.id   AF-A0A3P3W3P2-F1
#
_cell.length_a   1.000
_cell.length_b   1.000
_cell.length_c   1.000
_cell.angle_alpha   90.00
_cell.angle_beta   90.00
_cell.angle_gamma   90.00
#
_symmetry.space_group_name_H-M   'P 1'
#
loop_
_entity.id
_entity.type
_entity.pdbx_description
1 polymer ?
#
loop_
_entity_poly.entity_id
_entity_poly.type
_entity_poly.pdbx_seq_one_letter_code
_entity_poly.pdbx_strand_id
1 'polypeptide(L)'
;MRKIHIILISIIVFVIGIFSFLYFCFISMEIEDKYGEFENLYYEVSDGDLIIIDQVECGFIKRYDRDIFVEQEDCLKNILTFSKNKVEVYDVKINQTYIKFDLKEATTLKNQSSTKLIYKNF
;
A
#
# COMPACT_ATOMS: atom_id res chain seq x y z
N MET A 1 -20.37 -41.53 19.08
CA MET A 1 -19.20 -41.07 18.29
C MET A 1 -19.47 -39.83 17.43
N ARG A 2 -20.49 -39.81 16.53
CA ARG A 2 -20.75 -38.67 15.61
C ARG A 2 -20.92 -37.29 16.29
N LYS A 3 -21.61 -37.22 17.43
CA LYS A 3 -21.80 -35.97 18.20
C LYS A 3 -20.49 -35.42 18.79
N ILE A 4 -19.62 -36.31 19.25
CA ILE A 4 -18.31 -35.93 19.83
C ILE A 4 -17.39 -35.35 18.74
N HIS A 5 -17.42 -35.91 17.53
CA HIS A 5 -16.64 -35.40 16.39
C HIS A 5 -17.10 -33.99 15.99
N ILE A 6 -18.41 -33.73 15.99
CA ILE A 6 -18.95 -32.39 15.70
C ILE A 6 -18.50 -31.38 16.75
N ILE A 7 -18.54 -31.75 18.03
CA ILE A 7 -18.07 -30.89 19.13
C ILE A 7 -16.58 -30.58 18.98
N LEU A 8 -15.75 -31.59 18.69
CA LEU A 8 -14.32 -31.41 18.46
C LEU A 8 -14.03 -30.47 17.28
N ILE A 9 -14.70 -30.66 16.14
CA ILE A 9 -14.55 -29.77 14.98
C ILE A 9 -14.97 -28.35 15.32
N SER A 10 -16.08 -28.17 16.03
CA SER A 10 -16.56 -26.84 16.44
C SER A 10 -15.54 -26.12 17.34
N ILE A 11 -14.91 -26.84 18.27
CA ILE A 11 -13.86 -26.28 19.14
C ILE A 11 -12.65 -25.87 18.31
N ILE A 12 -12.21 -26.71 17.37
CA ILE A 12 -11.06 -26.40 16.50
C ILE A 12 -11.34 -25.15 15.67
N VAL A 13 -12.51 -25.07 15.01
CA VAL A 13 -12.91 -23.91 14.21
C VAL A 13 -12.96 -22.65 15.07
N PHE A 14 -13.51 -22.75 16.28
CA PHE A 14 -13.57 -21.63 17.22
C PHE A 14 -12.18 -21.15 17.62
N VAL A 15 -11.28 -22.08 17.96
CA VAL A 15 -9.89 -21.76 18.32
C VAL A 15 -9.15 -21.10 17.15
N ILE A 16 -9.27 -21.66 15.95
CA ILE A 16 -8.69 -21.04 14.73
C ILE A 16 -9.26 -19.64 14.52
N GLY A 17 -10.57 -19.46 14.69
CA GLY A 17 -11.22 -18.15 14.57
C GLY A 17 -10.65 -17.11 15.54
N ILE A 18 -10.43 -17.49 16.80
CA ILE A 18 -9.80 -16.59 17.79
C ILE A 18 -8.37 -16.23 17.36
N PHE A 19 -7.55 -17.22 16.98
CA PHE A 19 -6.17 -16.96 16.59
C PHE A 19 -6.08 -16.08 15.33
N SER A 20 -6.92 -16.32 14.32
CA SER A 20 -7.00 -15.48 13.13
C SER A 20 -7.44 -14.05 13.45
N PHE A 21 -8.42 -13.89 14.34
CA PHE A 21 -8.87 -12.56 14.77
C PHE A 21 -7.78 -11.80 15.52
N LEU A 22 -7.11 -12.43 16.49
CA LEU A 22 -6.01 -11.82 17.23
C LEU A 22 -4.85 -11.45 16.30
N TYR A 23 -4.50 -12.33 15.37
CA TYR A 23 -3.47 -12.06 14.36
C TYR A 23 -3.82 -10.84 13.50
N PHE A 24 -5.08 -10.74 13.06
CA PHE A 24 -5.55 -9.57 12.33
C PHE A 24 -5.43 -8.29 13.15
N CYS A 25 -5.88 -8.30 14.42
CA CYS A 25 -5.75 -7.14 15.31
C CYS A 25 -4.30 -6.70 15.49
N PHE A 26 -3.36 -7.64 15.70
CA PHE A 26 -1.95 -7.30 15.85
C PHE A 26 -1.35 -6.69 14.58
N ILE A 27 -1.72 -7.20 13.39
CA ILE A 27 -1.29 -6.61 12.12
C ILE A 27 -1.85 -5.20 11.95
N SER A 28 -3.14 -5.00 12.22
CA SER A 28 -3.75 -3.67 12.09
C SER A 28 -3.08 -2.66 13.02
N MET A 29 -2.79 -3.05 14.27
CA MET A 29 -2.05 -2.20 15.21
C MET A 29 -0.62 -1.89 14.72
N GLU A 30 0.11 -2.89 14.19
CA GLU A 30 1.45 -2.67 13.64
C GLU A 30 1.43 -1.66 12.48
N ILE A 31 0.41 -1.73 11.62
CA ILE A 31 0.24 -0.80 10.49
C ILE A 31 -0.11 0.60 11.00
N GLU A 32 -1.06 0.74 11.93
CA GLU A 32 -1.45 2.02 12.54
C GLU A 32 -0.26 2.70 13.23
N ASP A 33 0.48 1.96 14.07
CA ASP A 33 1.65 2.47 14.78
C ASP A 33 2.77 2.93 13.83
N LYS A 34 2.96 2.21 12.73
CA LYS A 34 4.04 2.47 11.77
C LYS A 34 3.71 3.58 10.78
N TYR A 35 2.48 3.60 10.26
CA TYR A 35 2.09 4.50 9.18
C TYR A 35 1.30 5.71 9.65
N GLY A 36 0.61 5.66 10.79
CA GLY A 36 -0.16 6.77 11.34
C GLY A 36 -1.06 7.42 10.29
N GLU A 37 -0.80 8.69 9.95
CA GLU A 37 -1.56 9.43 8.91
C GLU A 37 -1.49 8.79 7.51
N PHE A 38 -0.48 7.96 7.25
CA PHE A 38 -0.31 7.21 6.01
C PHE A 38 -0.98 5.81 6.07
N GLU A 39 -1.74 5.48 7.11
CA GLU A 39 -2.46 4.19 7.21
C GLU A 39 -3.42 4.00 6.02
N ASN A 40 -4.20 5.02 5.66
CA ASN A 40 -5.10 4.95 4.51
C ASN A 40 -4.33 4.73 3.21
N LEU A 41 -3.18 5.41 3.04
CA LEU A 41 -2.30 5.18 1.91
C LEU A 41 -1.88 3.70 1.88
N TYR A 42 -1.48 3.14 3.03
CA TYR A 42 -1.05 1.75 3.10
C TYR A 42 -2.08 0.78 2.52
N TYR A 43 -3.36 0.90 2.89
CA TYR A 43 -4.38 -0.03 2.40
C TYR A 43 -4.82 0.19 0.95
N GLU A 44 -4.63 1.39 0.41
CA GLU A 44 -5.12 1.76 -0.91
C GLU A 44 -4.09 1.53 -2.04
N VAL A 45 -2.80 1.65 -1.74
CA VAL A 45 -1.76 1.61 -2.78
C VAL A 45 -1.31 0.19 -3.14
N SER A 46 -0.99 0.03 -4.41
CA SER A 46 -0.50 -1.19 -5.04
C SER A 46 0.84 -0.97 -5.74
N ASP A 47 1.53 -2.08 -6.04
CA ASP A 47 2.78 -2.04 -6.81
C ASP A 47 2.59 -1.43 -8.19
N GLY A 48 3.46 -0.48 -8.53
CA GLY A 48 3.43 0.21 -9.81
C GLY A 48 2.54 1.46 -9.82
N ASP A 49 1.85 1.78 -8.73
CA ASP A 49 1.14 3.05 -8.60
C ASP A 49 2.15 4.22 -8.68
N LEU A 50 1.74 5.30 -9.33
CA LEU A 50 2.53 6.52 -9.46
C LEU A 50 2.35 7.37 -8.22
N ILE A 51 3.45 7.78 -7.60
CA ILE A 51 3.46 8.74 -6.50
C ILE A 51 4.12 10.05 -6.93
N ILE A 52 3.50 11.18 -6.56
CA ILE A 52 4.01 12.53 -6.74
C ILE A 52 4.15 13.18 -5.37
N ILE A 53 5.30 13.76 -5.08
CA ILE A 53 5.68 14.32 -3.78
C ILE A 53 5.99 15.80 -3.97
N ASP A 54 5.28 16.67 -3.27
CA ASP A 54 5.34 18.14 -3.30
C ASP A 54 5.26 18.77 -4.71
N GLN A 55 4.84 18.01 -5.72
CA GLN A 55 4.96 18.39 -7.14
C GLN A 55 6.42 18.63 -7.60
N VAL A 56 7.40 18.11 -6.85
CA VAL A 56 8.85 18.26 -7.12
C VAL A 56 9.50 16.90 -7.40
N GLU A 57 9.05 15.84 -6.75
CA GLU A 57 9.57 14.49 -6.96
C GLU A 57 8.44 13.55 -7.41
N CYS A 58 8.82 12.51 -8.14
CA CYS A 58 7.90 11.43 -8.51
C CYS A 58 8.62 10.08 -8.53
N GLY A 59 7.86 9.01 -8.43
CA GLY A 59 8.37 7.65 -8.50
C GLY A 59 7.24 6.63 -8.55
N PHE A 60 7.58 5.36 -8.41
CA PHE A 60 6.60 4.28 -8.38
C PHE A 60 6.58 3.58 -7.03
N ILE A 61 5.39 3.18 -6.60
CA ILE A 61 5.20 2.41 -5.37
C ILE A 61 5.73 0.98 -5.57
N LYS A 62 6.49 0.52 -4.58
CA LYS A 62 6.93 -0.87 -4.40
C LYS A 62 6.61 -1.34 -3.00
N ARG A 63 5.89 -2.44 -2.88
CA ARG A 63 5.54 -3.13 -1.64
C ARG A 63 6.51 -4.28 -1.43
N TYR A 64 7.06 -4.33 -0.23
CA TYR A 64 7.81 -5.47 0.25
C TYR A 64 7.23 -5.88 1.60
N ASP A 65 6.49 -6.99 1.64
CA ASP A 65 5.73 -7.43 2.82
C ASP A 65 4.80 -6.32 3.34
N ARG A 66 5.09 -5.77 4.54
CA ARG A 66 4.35 -4.70 5.21
C ARG A 66 5.05 -3.35 5.10
N ASP A 67 5.96 -3.21 4.15
CA ASP A 67 6.67 -1.97 3.85
C ASP A 67 6.30 -1.43 2.48
N ILE A 68 6.31 -0.10 2.38
CA ILE A 68 6.03 0.65 1.15
C ILE A 68 7.23 1.52 0.85
N PHE A 69 7.74 1.38 -0.36
CA PHE A 69 8.86 2.12 -0.88
C PHE A 69 8.46 2.88 -2.13
N VAL A 70 9.22 3.93 -2.41
CA VAL A 70 9.16 4.70 -3.63
C VAL A 70 10.44 4.46 -4.40
N GLU A 71 10.31 3.94 -5.61
CA GLU A 71 11.40 3.78 -6.58
C GLU A 71 11.56 5.09 -7.38
N GLN A 72 12.72 5.73 -7.24
CA GLN A 72 13.12 6.97 -7.91
C GLN A 72 14.54 6.81 -8.46
N GLU A 73 14.76 6.94 -9.77
CA GLU A 73 16.11 6.94 -10.40
C GLU A 73 17.07 5.87 -9.80
N ASP A 74 16.65 4.61 -9.77
CA ASP A 74 17.38 3.46 -9.21
C ASP A 74 17.60 3.47 -7.68
N CYS A 75 16.95 4.38 -6.95
CA CYS A 75 16.92 4.41 -5.49
C CYS A 75 15.55 3.99 -4.94
N LEU A 76 15.55 3.19 -3.88
CA LEU A 76 14.37 2.82 -3.11
C LEU A 76 14.38 3.58 -1.78
N LYS A 77 13.37 4.43 -1.55
CA LYS A 77 13.18 5.16 -0.29
C LYS A 77 11.91 4.68 0.38
N ASN A 78 11.95 4.43 1.68
CA ASN A 78 10.72 4.09 2.43
C ASN A 78 9.77 5.29 2.38
N ILE A 79 8.49 5.05 2.13
CA ILE A 79 7.49 6.13 1.97
C ILE A 79 7.37 7.04 3.20
N LEU A 80 7.65 6.51 4.39
CA LEU A 80 7.64 7.28 5.64
C LEU A 80 8.67 8.41 5.66
N THR A 81 9.68 8.35 4.78
CA THR A 81 10.63 9.45 4.52
C THR A 81 9.90 10.72 4.05
N PHE A 82 8.74 10.55 3.41
CA PHE A 82 7.91 11.62 2.87
C PHE A 82 6.68 11.94 3.73
N SER A 83 6.65 11.46 4.99
CA SER A 83 5.53 11.64 5.92
C SER A 83 5.14 13.11 6.16
N LYS A 84 6.08 14.04 5.96
CA LYS A 84 5.85 15.49 6.12
C LYS A 84 5.56 16.22 4.81
N ASN A 85 5.56 15.51 3.69
CA ASN A 85 5.38 16.08 2.37
C ASN A 85 3.94 15.91 1.90
N LYS A 86 3.53 16.72 0.92
CA LYS A 86 2.28 16.51 0.21
C LYS A 86 2.48 15.42 -0.81
N VAL A 87 1.65 14.39 -0.76
CA VAL A 87 1.74 13.18 -1.55
C VAL A 87 0.42 12.99 -2.28
N GLU A 88 0.51 12.73 -3.58
CA GLU A 88 -0.59 12.29 -4.44
C GLU A 88 -0.22 10.93 -5.03
N VAL A 89 -1.09 9.94 -4.91
CA VAL A 89 -0.88 8.59 -5.47
C VAL A 89 -1.95 8.27 -6.51
N TYR A 90 -1.53 7.72 -7.63
CA TYR A 90 -2.34 7.47 -8.81
C TYR A 90 -2.22 6.02 -9.27
N ASP A 91 -3.36 5.37 -9.49
CA ASP A 91 -3.47 4.10 -10.21
C ASP A 91 -3.21 4.40 -11.67
N VAL A 92 -2.13 3.84 -12.22
CA VAL A 92 -1.68 4.06 -13.59
C VAL A 92 -1.59 2.73 -14.33
N LYS A 93 -2.16 2.67 -15.53
CA LYS A 93 -1.97 1.54 -16.44
C LYS A 93 -0.71 1.75 -17.27
N ILE A 94 0.39 1.24 -16.76
CA ILE A 94 1.69 1.32 -17.45
C ILE A 94 1.84 0.14 -18.41
N ASN A 95 1.82 0.42 -19.71
CA ASN A 95 2.00 -0.61 -20.76
C ASN A 95 3.48 -0.92 -21.09
N GLN A 96 4.44 -0.18 -20.52
CA GLN A 96 5.87 -0.32 -20.85
C GLN A 96 6.75 -0.07 -19.62
N THR A 97 7.90 -0.75 -19.54
CA THR A 97 8.89 -0.54 -18.48
C THR A 97 9.56 0.83 -18.67
N TYR A 98 9.16 1.84 -17.88
CA TYR A 98 9.76 3.18 -17.95
C TYR A 98 11.15 3.16 -17.30
N ILE A 99 12.18 3.47 -18.08
CA ILE A 99 13.60 3.39 -17.68
C ILE A 99 14.06 4.68 -16.99
N LYS A 100 13.33 5.79 -17.16
CA LYS A 100 13.61 7.06 -16.47
C LYS A 100 12.35 7.90 -16.41
N PHE A 101 11.86 8.19 -15.21
CA PHE A 101 10.54 8.81 -15.03
C PHE A 101 10.69 10.20 -14.41
N ASP A 102 10.54 11.23 -15.24
CA ASP A 102 10.60 12.65 -14.83
C ASP A 102 9.19 13.18 -14.50
N LEU A 103 9.12 14.25 -13.72
CA LEU A 103 7.90 14.97 -13.35
C LEU A 103 7.02 15.33 -14.54
N LYS A 104 7.63 15.65 -15.69
CA LYS A 104 6.90 15.96 -16.92
C LYS A 104 6.13 14.75 -17.44
N GLU A 105 6.73 13.56 -17.37
CA GLU A 105 6.08 12.31 -17.73
C GLU A 105 5.02 11.93 -16.70
N ALA A 106 5.31 12.10 -15.41
CA ALA A 106 4.36 11.92 -14.31
C ALA A 106 3.10 12.78 -14.50
N THR A 107 3.28 14.05 -14.86
CA THR A 107 2.17 14.98 -15.12
C THR A 107 1.36 14.56 -16.34
N THR A 108 2.03 14.04 -17.37
CA THR A 108 1.35 13.53 -18.58
C THR A 108 0.51 12.30 -18.25
N LEU A 109 1.05 11.36 -17.47
CA LEU A 109 0.35 10.17 -17.00
C LEU A 109 -0.80 10.49 -16.07
N LYS A 110 -0.62 11.42 -15.14
CA LYS A 110 -1.68 11.96 -14.27
C LYS A 110 -2.88 12.48 -15.05
N ASN A 111 -2.66 13.06 -16.24
CA ASN A 111 -3.71 13.63 -17.07
C ASN A 111 -4.34 12.62 -18.06
N GLN A 112 -3.88 11.36 -18.10
CA GLN A 112 -4.52 10.34 -18.93
C GLN A 112 -5.86 9.93 -18.36
N SER A 113 -6.84 9.68 -19.24
CA SER A 113 -8.18 9.25 -18.83
C SER A 113 -8.22 7.91 -18.12
N SER A 114 -7.18 7.08 -18.29
CA SER A 114 -7.02 5.78 -17.63
C SER A 114 -6.45 5.87 -16.22
N THR A 115 -5.99 7.05 -15.81
CA THR A 115 -5.33 7.27 -14.52
C THR A 115 -6.35 7.72 -13.48
N LYS A 116 -6.27 7.13 -12.28
CA LYS A 116 -7.19 7.44 -11.19
C LYS A 116 -6.42 7.89 -9.96
N LEU A 117 -6.78 9.04 -9.39
CA LEU A 117 -6.27 9.43 -8.07
C LEU A 117 -6.82 8.44 -7.02
N ILE A 118 -5.92 7.81 -6.28
CA ILE A 118 -6.27 6.89 -5.20
C ILE A 118 -6.15 7.59 -3.86
N TYR A 119 -4.99 8.20 -3.59
CA TYR A 119 -4.69 8.82 -2.30
C TYR A 119 -4.16 10.24 -2.47
N LYS A 120 -4.50 11.12 -1.52
CA LYS A 120 -3.92 12.46 -1.40
C LYS A 120 -3.95 12.95 0.06
N ASN A 121 -2.85 13.50 0.55
CA ASN A 121 -2.82 14.30 1.78
C ASN A 121 -2.67 15.81 1.46
N PHE A 122 -2.94 16.67 2.45
CA PHE A 122 -3.03 18.14 2.30
C PHE A 122 -2.00 18.89 3.13
#